data_AF-A0A6G2PYI0-F1
#
_entry.id   AF-A0A6G2PYI0-F1
#
_cell.length_a   1.000
_cell.length_b   1.000
_cell.length_c   1.000
_cell.angle_alpha   90.00
_cell.angle_beta   90.00
_cell.angle_gamma   90.00
#
_symmetry.space_group_name_H-M   'P 1'
#
loop_
_entity.id
_entity.type
_entity.pdbx_description
1 polymer ?
#
loop_
_entity_poly.entity_id
_entity_poly.type
_entity_poly.pdbx_seq_one_letter_code
_entity_poly.pdbx_strand_id
1 'polypeptide(L)'
;MFLTISLSGDAANPATDLGYLLHKHPDKAQRFSTSYGTAHVFYPEAGDARCTAALLLETDPAALVRRGKGKGRGGAPDAALAQYVNDRPYAASSLLAVALSGVFSSAMRGVCAARPER
;
A
#
# COMPACT_ATOMS: atom_id res chain seq x y z
N MET A 1 -3.35 7.04 -4.03
CA MET A 1 -2.99 5.97 -5.00
C MET A 1 -3.25 4.61 -4.37
N PHE A 2 -3.62 3.57 -5.12
CA PHE A 2 -3.80 2.20 -4.59
C PHE A 2 -3.18 1.11 -5.46
N LEU A 3 -2.96 -0.06 -4.85
CA LEU A 3 -2.59 -1.33 -5.49
C LEU A 3 -3.60 -2.39 -5.07
N THR A 4 -3.99 -3.28 -5.99
CA THR A 4 -4.78 -4.47 -5.67
C THR A 4 -4.04 -5.74 -6.04
N ILE A 5 -4.21 -6.78 -5.22
CA ILE A 5 -3.73 -8.14 -5.49
C ILE A 5 -4.97 -9.03 -5.45
N SER A 6 -5.25 -9.75 -6.53
CA SER A 6 -6.36 -10.70 -6.61
C SER A 6 -5.84 -12.11 -6.72
N LEU A 7 -6.45 -13.04 -5.98
CA LEU A 7 -6.26 -14.47 -6.09
C LEU A 7 -7.58 -15.09 -6.56
N SER A 8 -7.50 -16.03 -7.51
CA SER A 8 -8.60 -16.90 -7.87
C SER A 8 -8.40 -18.26 -7.21
N GLY A 9 -9.47 -18.87 -6.73
CA GLY A 9 -9.43 -20.10 -5.93
C GLY A 9 -10.33 -21.19 -6.48
N ASP A 10 -10.14 -22.39 -5.93
CA ASP A 10 -10.93 -23.58 -6.18
C ASP A 10 -11.27 -24.31 -4.86
N ALA A 11 -11.89 -25.49 -4.94
CA ALA A 11 -12.32 -26.23 -3.76
C ALA A 11 -11.16 -26.70 -2.85
N ALA A 12 -9.97 -26.95 -3.41
CA ALA A 12 -8.78 -27.33 -2.65
C ALA A 12 -8.00 -26.08 -2.17
N ASN A 13 -8.18 -24.96 -2.87
CA ASN A 13 -7.38 -23.76 -2.72
C ASN A 13 -8.27 -22.51 -2.69
N PRO A 14 -9.00 -22.26 -1.59
CA PRO A 14 -9.90 -21.12 -1.52
C PRO A 14 -9.11 -19.82 -1.62
N ALA A 15 -9.61 -18.87 -2.43
CA ALA A 15 -8.92 -17.60 -2.67
C ALA A 15 -8.75 -16.76 -1.38
N THR A 16 -9.55 -17.03 -0.36
CA THR A 16 -9.41 -16.43 0.98
C THR A 16 -8.08 -16.75 1.65
N ASP A 17 -7.34 -17.76 1.17
CA ASP A 17 -5.94 -18.01 1.57
C ASP A 17 -5.04 -16.78 1.36
N LEU A 18 -5.41 -15.86 0.44
CA LEU A 18 -4.74 -14.56 0.26
C LEU A 18 -4.63 -13.75 1.56
N GLY A 19 -5.58 -13.89 2.49
CA GLY A 19 -5.53 -13.26 3.81
C GLY A 19 -4.36 -13.74 4.66
N TYR A 20 -4.11 -15.05 4.64
CA TYR A 20 -2.96 -15.65 5.33
C TYR A 20 -1.65 -15.30 4.65
N LEU A 21 -1.59 -15.36 3.32
CA LEU A 21 -0.38 -15.05 2.54
C LEU A 21 0.07 -13.60 2.75
N LEU A 22 -0.86 -12.66 2.81
CA LEU A 22 -0.57 -11.24 3.05
C LEU A 22 -0.52 -10.85 4.52
N HIS A 23 -0.82 -11.77 5.44
CA HIS A 23 -0.92 -11.52 6.89
C HIS A 23 -1.90 -10.38 7.21
N LYS A 24 -3.05 -10.37 6.54
CA LYS A 24 -4.12 -9.39 6.74
C LYS A 24 -5.46 -10.11 6.69
N HIS A 25 -6.22 -10.00 7.76
CA HIS A 25 -7.53 -10.65 7.85
C HIS A 25 -8.55 -9.93 6.95
N PRO A 26 -9.29 -10.64 6.07
CA PRO A 26 -10.25 -10.02 5.16
C PRO A 26 -11.30 -9.13 5.85
N ASP A 27 -11.84 -9.59 6.98
CA ASP A 27 -12.85 -8.85 7.76
C ASP A 27 -12.29 -7.69 8.60
N LYS A 28 -10.99 -7.38 8.49
CA LYS A 28 -10.34 -6.35 9.28
C LYS A 28 -9.66 -5.32 8.41
N ALA A 29 -10.36 -4.22 8.16
CA ALA A 29 -9.75 -3.02 7.60
C ALA A 29 -8.71 -2.44 8.60
N GLN A 30 -7.50 -2.17 8.13
CA GLN A 30 -6.38 -1.72 8.96
C GLN A 30 -5.75 -0.45 8.40
N ARG A 31 -5.18 0.37 9.29
CA ARG A 31 -4.48 1.60 8.96
C ARG A 31 -3.07 1.56 9.53
N PHE A 32 -2.10 2.00 8.74
CA PHE A 32 -0.69 2.05 9.08
C PHE A 32 -0.14 3.45 8.81
N SER A 33 0.51 4.04 9.81
CA SER A 33 1.18 5.33 9.64
C SER A 33 2.43 5.17 8.76
N THR A 34 2.66 6.12 7.87
CA THR A 34 3.86 6.21 7.03
C THR A 34 4.50 7.58 7.16
N SER A 35 5.73 7.74 6.69
CA SER A 35 6.45 9.03 6.73
C SER A 35 5.75 10.16 5.97
N TYR A 36 4.79 9.85 5.09
CA TYR A 36 4.16 10.79 4.15
C TYR A 36 2.63 10.69 4.12
N GLY A 37 2.00 10.02 5.09
CA GLY A 37 0.55 9.82 5.13
C GLY A 37 0.17 8.49 5.77
N THR A 38 -0.97 7.93 5.35
CA THR A 38 -1.55 6.70 5.90
C THR A 38 -1.71 5.65 4.81
N ALA A 39 -1.28 4.42 5.10
CA ALA A 39 -1.57 3.26 4.28
C ALA A 39 -2.76 2.49 4.87
N HIS A 40 -3.79 2.26 4.05
CA HIS A 40 -4.97 1.48 4.42
C HIS A 40 -4.93 0.13 3.72
N VAL A 41 -5.25 -0.93 4.45
CA VAL A 41 -5.47 -2.26 3.88
C VAL A 41 -6.88 -2.72 4.15
N PHE A 42 -7.54 -3.22 3.11
CA PHE A 42 -8.87 -3.80 3.19
C PHE A 42 -9.09 -4.75 2.02
N TYR A 43 -10.14 -5.57 2.10
CA TYR A 43 -10.49 -6.55 1.08
C TYR A 43 -11.83 -6.16 0.45
N PRO A 44 -11.84 -5.52 -0.74
CA PRO A 44 -13.08 -5.21 -1.44
C PRO A 44 -13.87 -6.46 -1.88
N GLU A 45 -13.22 -7.62 -1.95
CA GLU A 45 -13.86 -8.90 -2.28
C GLU A 45 -13.13 -10.01 -1.51
N ALA A 46 -13.89 -10.88 -0.83
CA ALA A 46 -13.35 -12.01 -0.08
C ALA A 46 -14.32 -13.20 -0.16
N GLY A 47 -14.18 -14.01 -1.21
CA GLY A 47 -14.89 -15.27 -1.38
C GLY A 47 -13.95 -16.41 -1.78
N ASP A 48 -14.46 -17.64 -1.78
CA ASP A 48 -13.64 -18.82 -2.05
C ASP A 48 -13.16 -18.89 -3.51
N ALA A 49 -13.96 -18.40 -4.46
CA ALA A 49 -13.60 -18.37 -5.87
C ALA A 49 -12.67 -17.19 -6.23
N ARG A 50 -12.81 -16.06 -5.53
CA ARG A 50 -12.01 -14.86 -5.76
C ARG A 50 -11.87 -14.03 -4.48
N CYS A 51 -10.65 -13.59 -4.22
CA CYS A 51 -10.33 -12.71 -3.10
C CYS A 51 -9.40 -11.61 -3.61
N THR A 52 -9.70 -10.36 -3.27
CA THR A 52 -8.93 -9.19 -3.67
C THR A 52 -8.55 -8.39 -2.44
N ALA A 53 -7.25 -8.21 -2.21
CA ALA A 53 -6.71 -7.28 -1.23
C ALA A 53 -6.42 -5.93 -1.90
N ALA A 54 -6.66 -4.83 -1.19
CA ALA A 54 -6.31 -3.48 -1.62
C ALA A 54 -5.37 -2.82 -0.60
N LEU A 55 -4.31 -2.20 -1.10
CA LEU A 55 -3.45 -1.27 -0.37
C LEU A 55 -3.67 0.13 -0.92
N LEU A 56 -4.30 1.00 -0.14
CA LEU A 56 -4.55 2.41 -0.50
C LEU A 56 -3.58 3.31 0.28
N LEU A 57 -2.71 4.03 -0.44
CA LEU A 57 -1.89 5.08 0.13
C LEU A 57 -2.61 6.43 0.02
N GLU A 58 -3.01 6.93 1.18
CA GLU A 58 -3.48 8.29 1.40
C GLU A 58 -2.29 9.16 1.80
N THR A 59 -1.88 10.07 0.92
CA THR A 59 -0.68 10.89 1.13
C THR A 59 -1.06 12.24 1.72
N ASP A 60 -0.29 12.76 2.68
CA ASP A 60 -0.40 14.13 3.19
C ASP A 60 0.50 15.07 2.34
N PRO A 61 -0.07 15.90 1.46
CA PRO A 61 0.73 16.78 0.59
C PRO A 61 1.55 17.81 1.39
N ALA A 62 1.05 18.27 2.53
CA ALA A 62 1.78 19.22 3.38
C ALA A 62 2.99 18.54 4.04
N ALA A 63 2.87 17.28 4.49
CA ALA A 63 4.00 16.51 4.99
C ALA A 63 5.06 16.26 3.90
N LEU A 64 4.63 15.99 2.66
CA LEU A 64 5.55 15.85 1.52
C LEU A 64 6.38 17.12 1.28
N VAL A 65 5.75 18.29 1.32
CA VAL A 65 6.46 19.56 1.13
C VAL A 65 7.43 19.82 2.28
N ARG A 66 6.98 19.68 3.54
CA ARG A 66 7.82 19.93 4.73
C ARG A 66 9.11 19.09 4.70
N ARG A 67 9.03 17.82 4.29
CA ARG A 67 10.20 16.93 4.17
C ARG A 67 11.03 17.15 2.89
N GLY A 68 10.43 17.71 1.84
CA GLY A 68 11.10 18.05 0.57
C GLY A 68 12.01 19.28 0.65
N LYS A 69 11.78 20.17 1.63
CA LYS A 69 12.50 21.46 1.80
C LYS A 69 14.03 21.36 2.05
N GLY A 70 14.60 20.16 2.13
CA GLY A 70 16.05 19.94 2.23
C GLY A 70 16.78 19.55 0.94
N LYS A 71 16.07 19.32 -0.18
CA LYS A 71 16.66 18.72 -1.40
C LYS A 71 16.69 19.60 -2.66
N GLY A 72 16.27 20.87 -2.60
CA GLY A 72 16.24 21.76 -3.77
C GLY A 72 16.70 23.17 -3.44
N ARG A 73 17.81 23.59 -4.07
CA ARG A 73 18.29 24.98 -4.11
C ARG A 73 17.18 25.89 -4.63
N GLY A 74 17.07 27.09 -4.04
CA GLY A 74 16.12 28.11 -4.48
C GLY A 74 16.22 28.40 -5.98
N GLY A 75 15.08 28.66 -6.59
CA GLY A 75 14.99 29.03 -8.00
C GLY A 75 13.53 29.17 -8.42
N ALA A 76 13.17 30.37 -8.88
CA ALA A 76 11.89 30.78 -9.48
C ALA A 76 10.57 30.46 -8.72
N PRO A 77 9.57 31.38 -8.73
CA PRO A 77 8.26 31.16 -8.12
C PRO A 77 7.59 29.83 -8.54
N ASP A 78 7.78 29.44 -9.80
CA ASP A 78 7.16 28.24 -10.38
C ASP A 78 7.70 26.94 -9.77
N ALA A 79 9.00 26.89 -9.42
CA ALA A 79 9.57 25.70 -8.78
C ALA A 79 9.14 25.59 -7.31
N ALA A 80 8.82 26.70 -6.65
CA ALA A 80 8.22 26.69 -5.32
C ALA A 80 6.77 26.18 -5.37
N LEU A 81 5.98 26.59 -6.37
CA LEU A 81 4.60 26.12 -6.56
C LEU A 81 4.52 24.62 -6.89
N ALA A 82 5.45 24.11 -7.71
CA ALA A 82 5.54 22.69 -8.07
C ALA A 82 5.74 21.76 -6.85
N GLN A 83 6.21 22.28 -5.71
CA GLN A 83 6.32 21.49 -4.47
C GLN A 83 4.96 21.25 -3.81
N TYR A 84 4.02 22.18 -3.95
CA TYR A 84 2.69 22.09 -3.36
C TYR A 84 1.67 21.46 -4.30
N VAL A 85 1.78 21.74 -5.60
CA VAL A 85 0.88 21.20 -6.63
C VAL A 85 1.68 20.26 -7.53
N ASN A 86 1.51 18.96 -7.29
CA ASN A 86 2.11 17.90 -8.09
C ASN A 86 1.29 16.61 -8.00
N ASP A 87 1.66 15.65 -8.83
CA ASP A 87 1.02 14.34 -8.98
C ASP A 87 1.47 13.30 -7.92
N ARG A 88 2.44 13.61 -7.06
CA ARG A 88 3.03 12.65 -6.12
C ARG A 88 2.00 11.94 -5.21
N PRO A 89 0.92 12.60 -4.72
CA PRO A 89 -0.14 11.92 -3.96
C PRO A 89 -0.93 10.86 -4.76
N TYR A 90 -0.88 10.93 -6.09
CA TYR A 90 -1.74 10.17 -7.01
C TYR A 90 -0.94 9.17 -7.86
N ALA A 91 0.38 9.35 -8.01
CA ALA A 91 1.24 8.47 -8.78
C ALA A 91 1.68 7.20 -8.01
N ALA A 92 1.93 6.10 -8.74
CA ALA A 92 2.47 4.85 -8.22
C ALA A 92 3.99 4.99 -8.07
N SER A 93 4.38 5.80 -7.09
CA SER A 93 5.78 6.17 -6.86
C SER A 93 6.45 5.27 -5.82
N SER A 94 7.71 5.58 -5.50
CA SER A 94 8.44 4.97 -4.39
C SER A 94 7.72 5.09 -3.03
N LEU A 95 6.80 6.06 -2.86
CA LEU A 95 5.96 6.16 -1.67
C LEU A 95 5.06 4.92 -1.51
N LEU A 96 4.48 4.44 -2.61
CA LEU A 96 3.66 3.23 -2.62
C LEU A 96 4.52 1.98 -2.35
N ALA A 97 5.72 1.92 -2.92
CA ALA A 97 6.65 0.82 -2.66
C ALA A 97 7.06 0.73 -1.18
N VAL A 98 7.32 1.88 -0.54
CA VAL A 98 7.61 1.93 0.91
C VAL A 98 6.41 1.47 1.74
N ALA A 99 5.19 1.91 1.38
CA ALA A 99 3.97 1.45 2.05
C ALA A 99 3.79 -0.07 1.91
N LEU A 100 4.02 -0.61 0.70
CA LEU A 100 3.96 -2.05 0.41
C LEU A 100 4.93 -2.83 1.31
N SER A 101 6.20 -2.42 1.36
CA SER A 101 7.23 -3.08 2.17
C SER A 101 6.97 -3.01 3.66
N GLY A 102 6.37 -1.92 4.16
CA GLY A 102 5.98 -1.82 5.57
C GLY A 102 4.80 -2.71 5.92
N VAL A 103 3.76 -2.67 5.10
CA VAL A 103 2.46 -3.33 5.37
C VAL A 103 2.52 -4.85 5.15
N PHE A 104 3.14 -5.30 4.07
CA PHE A 104 3.24 -6.72 3.70
C PHE A 104 4.64 -7.30 3.94
N SER A 105 5.36 -6.79 4.95
CA SER A 105 6.76 -7.16 5.20
C SER A 105 7.00 -8.65 5.45
N SER A 106 6.07 -9.37 6.08
CA SER A 106 6.17 -10.83 6.28
C SER A 106 5.97 -11.60 4.98
N ALA A 107 4.98 -11.20 4.17
CA ALA A 107 4.71 -11.79 2.87
C ALA A 107 5.90 -11.61 1.91
N MET A 108 6.50 -10.41 1.89
CA MET A 108 7.70 -10.13 1.08
C MET A 108 8.94 -10.94 1.49
N ARG A 109 8.97 -11.47 2.72
CA ARG A 109 10.02 -12.40 3.17
C ARG A 109 9.73 -13.85 2.81
N GLY A 110 8.58 -14.14 2.19
CA GLY A 110 8.14 -15.50 1.88
C GLY A 110 7.79 -16.31 3.13
N VAL A 111 7.39 -15.67 4.22
CA VAL A 111 7.07 -16.35 5.48
C VAL A 111 5.55 -16.42 5.66
N CYS A 112 4.97 -17.63 5.72
CA CYS A 112 3.57 -17.84 6.13
C CYS A 112 3.45 -19.10 7.00
N ALA A 113 3.39 -18.94 8.33
CA ALA A 113 3.30 -20.08 9.25
C ALA A 113 1.93 -20.77 9.23
N ALA A 114 0.86 -20.07 8.85
CA ALA A 114 -0.49 -20.61 8.79
C ALA A 114 -0.79 -21.43 7.51
N ARG A 115 0.04 -21.24 6.47
CA ARG A 115 -0.02 -21.88 5.15
C ARG A 115 1.40 -22.04 4.57
N PRO A 116 2.30 -22.81 5.20
CA PRO A 116 3.68 -22.95 4.76
C PRO A 116 3.85 -23.66 3.42
N GLU A 117 2.85 -24.44 3.00
CA GLU A 117 2.79 -25.18 1.74
C GLU A 117 2.40 -24.33 0.52
N ARG A 118 2.03 -23.06 0.74
CA ARG A 118 1.56 -22.13 -0.29
C ARG A 118 2.65 -21.22 -0.83
#